data_AF-A0A1C3KFG1-F1
#
_entry.id   AF-A0A1C3KFG1-F1
#
_cell.length_a   1.000
_cell.length_b   1.000
_cell.length_c   1.000
_cell.angle_alpha   90.00
_cell.angle_beta   90.00
_cell.angle_gamma   90.00
#
_symmetry.space_group_name_H-M   'P 1'
#
loop_
_entity.id
_entity.type
_entity.pdbx_description
1 polymer ?
#
loop_
_entity_poly.entity_id
_entity_poly.type
_entity_poly.pdbx_seq_one_letter_code
_entity_poly.pdbx_strand_id
1 'polypeptide(L)'
;MDEIINTALKLGHVYNPIIILGDMQDGDIIKVKELNSMQTDNSKKKENISHDDFTLIEWFLSKKIGSNNNFREESIHCGNNFLLKSFMVGYFIKVKVSKNIYINKRKTFVTSISIKGPVTINDTTAKQILKYISNVNECIQIYLSSSDIYNIFFSYTKPKINIIGLFIFYPANIFIMRKGLRFAITLNEQSYSVDYLWNSFYLTKKDILFDKPSDFIPTYMDMADIHLYFITST
;
A
#
# COMPACT_ATOMS: atom_id res chain seq x y z
N MET A 1 5.36 22.75 -41.77
CA MET A 1 5.03 23.09 -40.36
C MET A 1 3.57 22.78 -40.06
N ASP A 2 2.66 23.17 -40.96
CA ASP A 2 1.22 22.93 -40.83
C ASP A 2 0.80 21.44 -40.80
N GLU A 3 1.50 20.55 -41.50
CA GLU A 3 1.23 19.10 -41.42
C GLU A 3 1.53 18.51 -40.03
N ILE A 4 2.60 18.96 -39.37
CA ILE A 4 2.98 18.49 -38.02
C ILE A 4 1.97 18.98 -37.00
N ILE A 5 1.55 20.24 -37.12
CA ILE A 5 0.53 20.85 -36.25
C ILE A 5 -0.83 20.16 -36.46
N ASN A 6 -1.23 19.91 -37.71
CA ASN A 6 -2.45 19.16 -38.02
C ASN A 6 -2.38 17.71 -37.55
N THR A 7 -1.21 17.07 -37.59
CA THR A 7 -1.03 15.71 -37.06
C THR A 7 -1.09 15.70 -35.54
N ALA A 8 -0.48 16.68 -34.86
CA ALA A 8 -0.54 16.83 -33.40
C ALA A 8 -1.97 17.15 -32.91
N LEU A 9 -2.72 18.00 -33.63
CA LEU A 9 -4.12 18.32 -33.34
C LEU A 9 -5.04 17.12 -33.63
N LYS A 10 -4.80 16.36 -34.70
CA LYS A 10 -5.52 15.10 -34.98
C LYS A 10 -5.25 14.04 -33.93
N LEU A 11 -3.99 13.85 -33.52
CA LEU A 11 -3.64 13.01 -32.37
C LEU A 11 -4.38 13.50 -31.11
N GLY A 12 -4.46 14.82 -30.94
CA GLY A 12 -5.29 15.57 -29.98
C GLY A 12 -6.71 15.01 -29.76
N HIS A 13 -7.41 14.83 -30.88
CA HIS A 13 -8.80 14.33 -30.90
C HIS A 13 -8.92 12.80 -30.84
N VAL A 14 -7.86 12.08 -31.16
CA VAL A 14 -7.77 10.60 -31.12
C VAL A 14 -7.23 10.09 -29.77
N TYR A 15 -6.68 10.95 -28.91
CA TYR A 15 -6.06 10.54 -27.64
C TYR A 15 -7.04 9.78 -26.76
N ASN A 16 -6.61 8.60 -26.30
CA ASN A 16 -7.26 7.76 -25.30
C ASN A 16 -7.12 8.42 -23.91
N PRO A 17 -8.07 9.29 -23.49
CA PRO A 17 -7.92 9.98 -22.24
C PRO A 17 -8.28 8.96 -21.16
N ILE A 18 -7.34 8.67 -20.27
CA ILE A 18 -7.54 7.65 -19.25
C ILE A 18 -7.97 8.29 -17.94
N ILE A 19 -8.82 7.59 -17.19
CA ILE A 19 -9.18 7.93 -15.82
C ILE A 19 -8.95 6.75 -14.90
N ILE A 20 -8.70 7.07 -13.63
CA ILE A 20 -8.66 6.09 -12.54
C ILE A 20 -10.05 6.02 -11.90
N LEU A 21 -10.71 4.87 -12.04
CA LEU A 21 -11.98 4.54 -11.40
C LEU A 21 -11.75 3.81 -10.07
N GLY A 22 -12.72 3.93 -9.17
CA GLY A 22 -12.68 3.36 -7.81
C GLY A 22 -12.37 4.44 -6.77
N ASP A 23 -12.76 4.16 -5.53
CA ASP A 23 -12.50 5.04 -4.41
C ASP A 23 -11.03 4.99 -4.00
N MET A 24 -10.53 6.10 -3.45
CA MET A 24 -9.13 6.20 -3.03
C MET A 24 -9.01 5.87 -1.54
N GLN A 25 -9.53 4.71 -1.11
CA GLN A 25 -9.39 4.24 0.28
C GLN A 25 -8.48 3.01 0.35
N ASP A 26 -7.80 2.81 1.48
CA ASP A 26 -6.99 1.62 1.67
C ASP A 26 -7.86 0.35 1.72
N GLY A 27 -7.46 -0.67 0.96
CA GLY A 27 -8.24 -1.88 0.72
C GLY A 27 -9.07 -1.87 -0.57
N ASP A 28 -9.27 -0.70 -1.21
CA ASP A 28 -10.02 -0.62 -2.46
C ASP A 28 -9.20 -1.03 -3.68
N ILE A 29 -9.88 -1.57 -4.69
CA ILE A 29 -9.31 -1.86 -6.00
C ILE A 29 -9.69 -0.72 -6.95
N ILE A 30 -8.68 0.00 -7.44
CA ILE A 30 -8.82 0.99 -8.50
C ILE A 30 -8.50 0.38 -9.86
N LYS A 31 -9.08 0.94 -10.93
CA LYS A 31 -8.87 0.44 -12.30
C LYS A 31 -8.75 1.57 -13.32
N VAL A 32 -8.05 1.31 -14.41
CA VAL A 32 -7.97 2.27 -15.51
C VAL A 32 -9.17 2.12 -16.45
N LYS A 33 -9.66 3.24 -16.96
CA LYS A 33 -10.65 3.26 -18.04
C LYS A 33 -10.34 4.33 -19.07
N GLU A 34 -10.44 3.98 -20.35
CA GLU A 34 -10.40 4.94 -21.47
C GLU A 34 -11.75 5.65 -21.58
N LEU A 35 -11.75 6.98 -21.61
CA LEU A 35 -12.95 7.81 -21.73
C LEU A 35 -13.60 7.70 -23.13
N ASN A 36 -12.80 7.63 -24.20
CA ASN A 36 -13.33 7.61 -25.57
C ASN A 36 -13.87 6.25 -26.01
N SER A 37 -13.71 5.19 -25.21
CA SER A 37 -14.39 3.91 -25.43
C SER A 37 -15.92 4.00 -25.26
N MET A 38 -16.44 5.12 -24.74
CA MET A 38 -17.87 5.38 -24.51
C MET A 38 -18.59 6.05 -25.70
N GLN A 39 -17.92 6.35 -26.82
CA GLN A 39 -18.51 7.08 -27.97
C GLN A 39 -18.79 6.22 -29.21
N THR A 40 -19.01 4.92 -29.08
CA THR A 40 -19.37 4.08 -30.24
C THR A 40 -20.83 4.10 -30.66
N ASP A 41 -21.67 4.97 -30.09
CA ASP A 41 -23.10 4.93 -30.41
C ASP A 41 -23.65 6.03 -31.32
N ASN A 42 -22.93 7.09 -31.70
CA ASN A 42 -23.45 7.93 -32.78
C ASN A 42 -22.41 8.84 -33.47
N SER A 43 -22.32 8.63 -34.79
CA SER A 43 -21.98 9.59 -35.84
C SER A 43 -20.52 9.73 -36.31
N LYS A 44 -20.38 9.51 -37.63
CA LYS A 44 -19.35 9.94 -38.60
C LYS A 44 -18.19 8.97 -38.90
N LYS A 45 -18.28 8.42 -40.11
CA LYS A 45 -17.31 7.58 -40.82
C LYS A 45 -15.93 8.24 -41.00
N LYS A 46 -14.90 7.35 -40.95
CA LYS A 46 -13.57 7.37 -41.60
C LYS A 46 -12.43 8.14 -40.91
N GLU A 47 -11.73 7.45 -40.01
CA GLU A 47 -10.28 7.23 -40.13
C GLU A 47 -10.00 5.74 -39.87
N ASN A 48 -9.06 5.12 -40.59
CA ASN A 48 -8.66 3.71 -40.42
C ASN A 48 -7.85 3.55 -39.12
N ILE A 49 -8.48 3.81 -37.97
CA ILE A 49 -7.89 3.72 -36.66
C ILE A 49 -8.35 2.40 -36.05
N SER A 50 -7.41 1.47 -35.87
CA SER A 50 -7.60 0.24 -35.10
C SER A 50 -6.78 0.33 -33.83
N HIS A 51 -7.31 -0.29 -32.77
CA HIS A 51 -6.70 -0.29 -31.44
C HIS A 51 -6.42 -1.74 -31.03
N ASP A 52 -5.22 -1.98 -30.49
CA ASP A 52 -4.97 -3.17 -29.69
C ASP A 52 -5.48 -2.93 -28.26
N ASP A 53 -5.71 -4.00 -27.49
CA ASP A 53 -5.82 -3.91 -26.03
C ASP A 53 -4.57 -3.21 -25.45
N PHE A 54 -4.71 -2.65 -24.24
CA PHE A 54 -3.62 -1.93 -23.59
C PHE A 54 -2.29 -2.71 -23.65
N THR A 55 -1.26 -2.09 -24.24
CA THR A 55 0.03 -2.76 -24.43
C THR A 55 0.79 -2.84 -23.11
N LEU A 56 0.69 -1.81 -22.27
CA LEU A 56 1.29 -1.78 -20.94
C LEU A 56 0.59 -0.75 -20.05
N ILE A 57 0.25 -1.15 -18.83
CA ILE A 57 -0.32 -0.28 -17.79
C ILE A 57 0.59 -0.33 -16.57
N GLU A 58 1.15 0.81 -16.19
CA GLU A 58 2.12 0.94 -15.11
C GLU A 58 1.57 1.90 -14.04
N TRP A 59 1.57 1.48 -12.79
CA TRP A 59 1.15 2.30 -11.65
C TRP A 59 2.38 2.78 -10.88
N PHE A 60 2.34 4.01 -10.39
CA PHE A 60 3.44 4.66 -9.66
C PHE A 60 2.90 5.36 -8.41
N LEU A 61 3.66 5.31 -7.32
CA LEU A 61 3.39 6.08 -6.11
C LEU A 61 4.10 7.43 -6.15
N SER A 62 3.54 8.46 -5.52
CA SER A 62 4.27 9.69 -5.27
C SER A 62 5.51 9.45 -4.39
N LYS A 63 6.54 10.29 -4.53
CA LYS A 63 7.76 10.23 -3.68
C LYS A 63 7.47 10.70 -2.25
N LYS A 64 6.46 11.57 -2.06
CA LYS A 64 6.11 12.16 -0.77
C LYS A 64 4.60 12.15 -0.55
N ILE A 65 4.20 12.04 0.71
CA ILE A 65 2.82 12.23 1.18
C ILE A 65 2.35 13.64 0.81
N GLY A 66 1.10 13.75 0.35
CA GLY A 66 0.47 15.02 -0.02
C GLY A 66 0.99 15.67 -1.31
N SER A 67 1.92 15.04 -2.02
CA SER A 67 2.49 15.58 -3.27
C SER A 67 2.04 14.78 -4.49
N ASN A 68 1.51 15.48 -5.49
CA ASN A 68 1.12 14.93 -6.79
C ASN A 68 2.08 15.33 -7.93
N ASN A 69 3.21 15.98 -7.62
CA ASN A 69 4.14 16.50 -8.62
C ASN A 69 5.25 15.50 -8.96
N ASN A 70 5.75 14.78 -7.95
CA ASN A 70 6.89 13.89 -8.09
C ASN A 70 6.48 12.45 -7.79
N PHE A 71 6.70 11.57 -8.76
CA PHE A 71 6.44 10.14 -8.65
C PHE A 71 7.74 9.35 -8.70
N ARG A 72 7.69 8.14 -8.17
CA ARG A 72 8.79 7.19 -8.33
C ARG A 72 9.00 6.87 -9.81
N GLU A 73 10.24 6.50 -10.11
CA GLU A 73 10.67 6.11 -11.45
C GLU A 73 10.24 4.68 -11.78
N GLU A 74 10.31 3.79 -10.79
CA GLU A 74 9.86 2.41 -10.91
C GLU A 74 8.36 2.28 -10.66
N SER A 75 7.72 1.41 -11.45
CA SER A 75 6.31 1.06 -11.27
C SER A 75 6.16 0.16 -10.04
N ILE A 76 5.13 0.44 -9.25
CA ILE A 76 4.77 -0.39 -8.08
C ILE A 76 3.86 -1.56 -8.47
N HIS A 77 3.25 -1.50 -9.66
CA HIS A 77 2.40 -2.53 -10.20
C HIS A 77 2.23 -2.37 -11.72
N CYS A 78 2.04 -3.49 -12.41
CA CYS A 78 1.66 -3.54 -13.82
C CYS A 78 0.36 -4.34 -13.96
N GLY A 79 -0.65 -3.75 -14.60
CA GLY A 79 -1.97 -4.38 -14.75
C GLY A 79 -3.12 -3.38 -14.81
N ASN A 80 -4.30 -3.82 -15.21
CA ASN A 80 -5.47 -2.92 -15.36
C ASN A 80 -6.10 -2.52 -14.02
N ASN A 81 -5.99 -3.38 -13.01
CA ASN A 81 -6.53 -3.19 -11.67
C ASN A 81 -5.37 -3.04 -10.69
N PHE A 82 -5.56 -2.26 -9.63
CA PHE A 82 -4.55 -2.03 -8.62
C PHE A 82 -5.18 -1.91 -7.23
N LEU A 83 -4.73 -2.75 -6.30
CA LEU A 83 -5.18 -2.76 -4.91
C LEU A 83 -4.43 -1.70 -4.10
N LEU A 84 -5.16 -0.76 -3.51
CA LEU A 84 -4.63 0.25 -2.60
C LEU A 84 -4.29 -0.37 -1.25
N LYS A 85 -3.07 -0.17 -0.78
CA LYS A 85 -2.55 -0.74 0.48
C LYS A 85 -2.41 0.35 1.54
N SER A 86 -2.48 -0.01 2.82
CA SER A 86 -2.47 0.96 3.92
C SER A 86 -1.20 1.83 3.97
N PHE A 87 -0.03 1.34 3.53
CA PHE A 87 1.18 2.17 3.45
C PHE A 87 1.12 3.27 2.39
N MET A 88 0.17 3.17 1.45
CA MET A 88 -0.05 4.16 0.40
C MET A 88 -0.90 5.33 0.88
N VAL A 89 -1.52 5.24 2.07
CA VAL A 89 -2.31 6.32 2.67
C VAL A 89 -1.47 7.61 2.71
N GLY A 90 -2.09 8.70 2.25
CA GLY A 90 -1.47 10.02 2.10
C GLY A 90 -0.69 10.21 0.79
N TYR A 91 -0.36 9.16 0.05
CA TYR A 91 0.33 9.27 -1.24
C TYR A 91 -0.64 9.40 -2.42
N PHE A 92 -0.17 9.99 -3.51
CA PHE A 92 -0.89 10.04 -4.79
C PHE A 92 -0.49 8.86 -5.68
N ILE A 93 -1.43 8.40 -6.51
CA ILE A 93 -1.22 7.36 -7.50
C ILE A 93 -1.20 7.98 -8.89
N LYS A 94 -0.17 7.66 -9.67
CA LYS A 94 -0.08 7.95 -11.10
C LYS A 94 -0.21 6.64 -11.86
N VAL A 95 -0.99 6.63 -12.91
CA VAL A 95 -1.01 5.54 -13.88
C VAL A 95 -0.51 6.04 -15.23
N LYS A 96 0.31 5.24 -15.88
CA LYS A 96 0.80 5.45 -17.24
C LYS A 96 0.32 4.28 -18.09
N VAL A 97 -0.41 4.60 -19.15
CA VAL A 97 -0.90 3.62 -20.10
C VAL A 97 -0.22 3.85 -21.43
N SER A 98 0.31 2.77 -21.97
CA SER A 98 1.01 2.72 -23.23
C SER A 98 0.26 1.83 -24.20
N LYS A 99 0.00 2.32 -25.41
CA LYS A 99 -0.78 1.60 -26.41
C LYS A 99 -0.27 1.87 -27.81
N ASN A 100 -0.33 0.83 -28.64
CA ASN A 100 -0.15 0.95 -30.07
C ASN A 100 -1.46 1.44 -30.71
N ILE A 101 -1.35 2.50 -31.52
CA ILE A 101 -2.42 2.94 -32.39
C ILE A 101 -1.93 2.90 -33.84
N TYR A 102 -2.82 2.55 -34.76
CA TYR A 102 -2.50 2.53 -36.18
C TYR A 102 -3.19 3.72 -36.85
N ILE A 103 -2.40 4.63 -37.43
CA ILE A 103 -2.90 5.76 -38.21
C ILE A 103 -2.41 5.57 -39.64
N ASN A 104 -3.33 5.44 -40.60
CA ASN A 104 -3.00 5.22 -42.01
C ASN A 104 -2.02 4.04 -42.25
N LYS A 105 -2.26 2.91 -41.56
CA LYS A 105 -1.41 1.70 -41.57
C LYS A 105 0.02 1.89 -41.03
N ARG A 106 0.34 3.05 -40.44
CA ARG A 106 1.59 3.28 -39.71
C ARG A 106 1.34 3.06 -38.22
N LYS A 107 2.21 2.26 -37.59
CA LYS A 107 2.18 2.01 -36.15
C LYS A 107 2.71 3.24 -35.41
N THR A 108 1.95 3.73 -34.45
CA THR A 108 2.33 4.86 -33.59
C THR A 108 2.10 4.45 -32.14
N PHE A 109 2.99 4.89 -31.26
CA PHE A 109 2.91 4.58 -29.83
C PHE A 109 2.40 5.81 -29.09
N VAL A 110 1.35 5.64 -28.29
CA VAL A 110 0.76 6.71 -27.48
C VAL A 110 0.85 6.35 -26.01
N THR A 111 1.19 7.34 -25.20
CA THR A 111 1.23 7.23 -23.76
C THR A 111 0.28 8.24 -23.14
N SER A 112 -0.64 7.75 -22.30
CA SER A 112 -1.57 8.55 -21.51
C SER A 112 -1.21 8.44 -20.03
N ILE A 113 -1.35 9.54 -19.29
CA ILE A 113 -1.06 9.59 -17.85
C ILE A 113 -2.29 10.13 -17.12
N SER A 114 -2.62 9.55 -15.98
CA SER A 114 -3.63 10.06 -15.05
C SER A 114 -3.15 9.95 -13.62
N ILE A 115 -3.53 10.92 -12.79
CA ILE A 115 -3.15 11.01 -11.39
C ILE A 115 -4.42 11.12 -10.55
N LYS A 116 -4.51 10.34 -9.46
CA LYS A 116 -5.60 10.38 -8.50
C LYS A 116 -5.08 10.17 -7.08
N GLY A 117 -5.74 10.80 -6.12
CA GLY A 117 -5.39 10.68 -4.71
C GLY A 117 -5.66 11.97 -3.92
N PRO A 118 -5.13 12.07 -2.69
CA PRO A 118 -4.32 11.05 -2.02
C PRO A 118 -5.15 9.80 -1.65
N VAL A 119 -4.49 8.67 -1.41
CA VAL A 119 -5.14 7.51 -0.78
C VAL A 119 -5.51 7.88 0.66
N THR A 120 -6.69 7.50 1.09
CA THR A 120 -7.26 7.80 2.40
C THR A 120 -7.46 6.51 3.19
N ILE A 121 -7.64 6.64 4.49
CA ILE A 121 -8.01 5.52 5.36
C ILE A 121 -9.47 5.20 5.11
N ASN A 122 -9.83 3.93 5.00
CA ASN A 122 -11.22 3.52 4.86
C ASN A 122 -12.04 3.82 6.13
N ASP A 123 -13.37 3.95 5.96
CA ASP A 123 -14.28 4.35 7.04
C ASP A 123 -14.27 3.37 8.23
N THR A 124 -14.03 2.09 7.99
CA THR A 124 -14.01 1.06 9.05
C THR A 124 -12.79 1.26 9.94
N THR A 125 -11.61 1.37 9.33
CA THR A 125 -10.35 1.67 10.01
C THR A 125 -10.42 3.01 10.72
N ALA A 126 -10.98 4.04 10.09
CA ALA A 126 -11.18 5.36 10.71
C ALA A 126 -12.10 5.29 11.94
N LYS A 127 -13.23 4.57 11.87
CA LYS A 127 -14.12 4.37 13.02
C LYS A 127 -13.43 3.59 14.15
N GLN A 128 -12.64 2.56 13.83
CA GLN A 128 -11.87 1.83 14.83
C GLN A 128 -10.85 2.74 15.53
N ILE A 129 -10.11 3.56 14.76
CA ILE A 129 -9.18 4.56 15.29
C ILE A 129 -9.92 5.55 16.20
N LEU A 130 -11.06 6.08 15.77
CA LEU A 130 -11.85 7.03 16.57
C LEU A 130 -12.39 6.38 17.83
N LYS A 131 -12.90 5.15 17.76
CA LYS A 131 -13.36 4.38 18.93
C LYS A 131 -12.23 4.17 19.93
N TYR A 132 -11.06 3.83 19.41
CA TYR A 132 -9.85 3.62 20.20
C TYR A 132 -9.30 4.90 20.85
N ILE A 133 -9.41 6.05 20.17
CA ILE A 133 -9.01 7.36 20.69
C ILE A 133 -10.06 7.93 21.64
N SER A 134 -11.34 7.57 21.45
CA SER A 134 -12.43 8.01 22.33
C SER A 134 -12.21 7.54 23.77
N ASN A 135 -12.74 8.27 24.76
CA ASN A 135 -12.49 8.05 26.19
C ASN A 135 -12.97 6.69 26.76
N VAL A 136 -13.37 5.75 25.92
CA VAL A 136 -13.74 4.40 26.33
C VAL A 136 -12.46 3.57 26.42
N ASN A 137 -12.21 2.92 27.56
CA ASN A 137 -11.10 1.98 27.74
C ASN A 137 -11.36 0.68 26.97
N GLU A 138 -11.49 0.77 25.65
CA GLU A 138 -11.53 -0.40 24.79
C GLU A 138 -10.11 -0.81 24.40
N CYS A 139 -9.87 -2.12 24.40
CA CYS A 139 -8.65 -2.69 23.88
C CYS A 139 -8.95 -3.44 22.58
N ILE A 140 -8.03 -3.35 21.62
CA ILE A 140 -8.05 -4.19 20.43
C ILE A 140 -7.25 -5.43 20.78
N GLN A 141 -7.93 -6.57 20.92
CA GLN A 141 -7.26 -7.86 21.13
C GLN A 141 -6.85 -8.46 19.79
N ILE A 142 -5.57 -8.75 19.65
CA ILE A 142 -4.99 -9.48 18.54
C ILE A 142 -4.51 -10.82 19.07
N TYR A 143 -5.14 -11.89 18.60
CA TYR A 143 -4.69 -13.24 18.87
C TYR A 143 -3.56 -13.60 17.91
N LEU A 144 -2.47 -14.09 18.45
CA LEU A 144 -1.33 -14.62 17.71
C LEU A 144 -1.29 -16.12 17.93
N SER A 145 -1.54 -16.88 16.87
CA SER A 145 -1.30 -18.32 16.90
C SER A 145 0.19 -18.62 16.94
N SER A 146 0.57 -19.83 17.32
CA SER A 146 1.98 -20.23 17.36
C SER A 146 2.68 -20.10 16.01
N SER A 147 1.96 -20.20 14.87
CA SER A 147 2.53 -19.98 13.54
C SER A 147 2.75 -18.50 13.20
N ASP A 148 2.06 -17.58 13.88
CA ASP A 148 2.23 -16.14 13.68
C ASP A 148 3.45 -15.60 14.46
N ILE A 149 3.99 -16.40 15.39
CA ILE A 149 5.06 -16.01 16.29
C ILE A 149 6.36 -16.67 15.83
N TYR A 150 7.21 -15.88 15.19
CA TYR A 150 8.49 -16.39 14.71
C TYR A 150 9.44 -16.71 15.87
N ASN A 151 9.67 -15.77 16.79
CA ASN A 151 10.51 -15.93 17.97
C ASN A 151 10.03 -15.00 19.09
N ILE A 152 10.06 -15.47 20.33
CA ILE A 152 9.93 -14.63 21.53
C ILE A 152 11.26 -14.70 22.28
N PHE A 153 11.87 -13.53 22.53
CA PHE A 153 13.04 -13.40 23.38
C PHE A 153 12.64 -12.73 24.69
N PHE A 154 13.04 -13.30 25.82
CA PHE A 154 12.88 -12.67 27.13
C PHE A 154 14.21 -12.76 27.89
N SER A 155 14.51 -11.74 28.69
CA SER A 155 15.55 -11.80 29.69
C SER A 155 14.88 -11.78 31.06
N TYR A 156 15.16 -12.80 31.87
CA TYR A 156 14.63 -12.89 33.23
C TYR A 156 15.77 -12.63 34.21
N THR A 157 15.68 -11.56 34.99
CA THR A 157 16.79 -11.07 35.81
C THR A 157 16.88 -11.69 37.22
N LYS A 158 15.99 -12.62 37.61
CA LYS A 158 16.08 -13.29 38.95
C LYS A 158 15.55 -14.73 38.96
N PRO A 159 16.36 -15.80 39.11
CA PRO A 159 17.75 -15.83 39.55
C PRO A 159 18.74 -15.77 38.37
N LYS A 160 20.03 -15.60 38.69
CA LYS A 160 21.20 -15.45 37.77
C LYS A 160 21.38 -16.61 36.78
N ILE A 161 20.43 -16.82 35.90
CA ILE A 161 20.56 -17.67 34.73
C ILE A 161 20.04 -16.82 33.59
N ASN A 162 20.94 -16.37 32.71
CA ASN A 162 20.55 -15.76 31.43
C ASN A 162 19.94 -16.87 30.56
N ILE A 163 18.70 -17.24 30.84
CA ILE A 163 17.94 -18.12 29.97
C ILE A 163 17.41 -17.25 28.85
N ILE A 164 18.14 -17.18 27.74
CA ILE A 164 17.57 -16.77 26.47
C ILE A 164 16.71 -17.95 26.00
N GLY A 165 15.46 -17.98 26.46
CA GLY A 165 14.50 -19.02 26.09
C GLY A 165 13.79 -18.64 24.81
N LEU A 166 13.76 -19.55 23.83
CA LEU A 166 12.95 -19.41 22.63
C LEU A 166 11.61 -20.13 22.87
N PHE A 167 10.53 -19.38 23.10
CA PHE A 167 9.18 -19.98 23.08
C PHE A 167 8.63 -19.88 21.66
N ILE A 168 8.80 -20.96 20.90
CA ILE A 168 8.40 -21.05 19.48
C ILE A 168 7.00 -21.61 19.26
N PHE A 169 6.28 -22.00 20.34
CA PHE A 169 5.07 -22.83 20.19
C PHE A 169 3.84 -22.42 21.00
N TYR A 170 3.87 -21.31 21.72
CA TYR A 170 2.73 -20.90 22.55
C TYR A 170 1.96 -19.73 21.92
N PRO A 171 0.63 -19.82 21.82
CA PRO A 171 -0.17 -18.70 21.35
C PRO A 171 -0.09 -17.54 22.35
N ALA A 172 -0.19 -16.32 21.82
CA ALA A 172 -0.14 -15.11 22.62
C ALA A 172 -1.28 -14.16 22.23
N ASN A 173 -1.53 -13.17 23.08
CA ASN A 173 -2.43 -12.07 22.79
C ASN A 173 -1.68 -10.74 22.93
N ILE A 174 -1.83 -9.89 21.94
CA ILE A 174 -1.46 -8.48 22.03
C ILE A 174 -2.75 -7.69 22.19
N PHE A 175 -2.85 -6.94 23.29
CA PHE A 175 -3.91 -5.97 23.46
C PHE A 175 -3.35 -4.59 23.17
N ILE A 176 -3.87 -3.94 22.15
CA ILE A 176 -3.60 -2.53 21.91
C ILE A 176 -4.53 -1.75 22.83
N MET A 177 -3.98 -0.90 23.71
CA MET A 177 -4.69 -0.09 24.68
C MET A 177 -4.29 1.39 24.55
N ARG A 178 -5.17 2.33 24.92
CA ARG A 178 -4.85 3.77 24.82
C ARG A 178 -3.48 4.16 25.43
N LYS A 179 -3.06 3.49 26.51
CA LYS A 179 -1.77 3.75 27.18
C LYS A 179 -0.56 3.09 26.51
N GLY A 180 -0.77 2.10 25.65
CA GLY A 180 0.29 1.34 24.97
C GLY A 180 -0.15 -0.07 24.57
N LEU A 181 0.73 -1.07 24.68
CA LEU A 181 0.42 -2.47 24.40
C LEU A 181 0.44 -3.30 25.67
N ARG A 182 -0.39 -4.34 25.74
CA ARG A 182 -0.22 -5.45 26.68
C ARG A 182 0.11 -6.69 25.90
N PHE A 183 1.23 -7.31 26.22
CA PHE A 183 1.52 -8.67 25.76
C PHE A 183 1.04 -9.64 26.84
N ALA A 184 0.29 -10.66 26.46
CA ALA A 184 -0.15 -11.72 27.35
C ALA A 184 0.06 -13.09 26.72
N ILE A 185 0.56 -14.05 27.51
CA ILE A 185 0.84 -15.41 27.09
C ILE A 185 0.47 -16.37 28.21
N THR A 186 -0.04 -17.55 27.86
CA THR A 186 -0.28 -18.61 28.84
C THR A 186 0.68 -19.76 28.57
N LEU A 187 1.51 -20.07 29.57
CA LEU A 187 2.52 -21.13 29.51
C LEU A 187 2.18 -22.13 30.63
N ASN A 188 2.04 -23.41 30.28
CA ASN A 188 1.78 -24.48 31.26
C ASN A 188 0.67 -24.12 32.27
N GLU A 189 -0.48 -23.67 31.76
CA GLU A 189 -1.66 -23.26 32.56
C GLU A 189 -1.45 -22.02 33.45
N GLN A 190 -0.29 -21.35 33.37
CA GLN A 190 -0.02 -20.08 34.05
C GLN A 190 -0.03 -18.93 33.05
N SER A 191 -0.84 -17.91 33.33
CA SER A 191 -0.95 -16.71 32.49
C SER A 191 0.01 -15.62 32.95
N TYR A 192 0.77 -15.07 32.01
CA TYR A 192 1.68 -13.95 32.20
C TYR A 192 1.22 -12.77 31.33
N SER A 193 1.31 -11.55 31.86
CA SER A 193 1.03 -10.35 31.09
C SER A 193 1.93 -9.19 31.50
N VAL A 194 2.29 -8.36 30.54
CA VAL A 194 3.12 -7.17 30.76
C VAL A 194 2.59 -6.01 29.92
N ASP A 195 2.52 -4.83 30.54
CA ASP A 195 2.10 -3.58 29.91
C ASP A 195 3.32 -2.78 29.49
N TYR A 196 3.30 -2.32 28.24
CA TYR A 196 4.31 -1.46 27.65
C TYR A 196 3.66 -0.15 27.22
N LEU A 197 4.19 0.97 27.68
CA LEU A 197 3.76 2.29 27.20
C LEU A 197 4.16 2.48 25.74
N TRP A 198 3.50 3.40 25.03
CA TRP A 198 3.81 3.70 23.61
C TRP A 198 5.28 4.05 23.32
N ASN A 199 5.98 4.59 24.31
CA ASN A 199 7.41 4.92 24.22
C ASN A 199 8.33 3.79 24.70
N SER A 200 7.78 2.65 25.13
CA SER A 200 8.52 1.49 25.67
C SER A 200 8.60 0.33 24.67
N PHE A 201 8.21 0.54 23.42
CA PHE A 201 8.38 -0.43 22.35
C PHE A 201 8.51 0.27 21.02
N TYR A 202 9.05 -0.44 20.05
CA TYR A 202 9.03 -0.03 18.67
C TYR A 202 8.76 -1.24 17.79
N LEU A 203 8.02 -1.00 16.72
CA LEU A 203 7.84 -1.96 15.65
C LEU A 203 8.93 -1.65 14.62
N THR A 204 9.73 -2.65 14.29
CA THR A 204 10.62 -2.58 13.13
C THR A 204 10.48 -3.87 12.34
N LYS A 205 11.00 -3.90 11.14
CA LYS A 205 11.02 -5.11 10.33
C LYS A 205 12.25 -5.94 10.69
N LYS A 206 12.16 -7.26 10.56
CA LYS A 206 13.33 -8.16 10.58
C LYS A 206 14.42 -7.64 9.64
N ASP A 207 15.53 -7.17 10.20
CA ASP A 207 16.86 -6.86 9.65
C ASP A 207 16.98 -6.17 8.27
N ILE A 208 15.89 -5.85 7.59
CA ILE A 208 15.87 -5.35 6.22
C ILE A 208 15.67 -3.84 6.21
N LEU A 209 15.35 -3.17 7.33
CA LEU A 209 15.13 -1.70 7.35
C LEU A 209 16.32 -0.88 7.89
N PHE A 210 17.25 -1.48 8.64
CA PHE A 210 18.40 -0.73 9.17
C PHE A 210 19.44 -0.38 8.09
N ASP A 211 19.56 -1.22 7.05
CA ASP A 211 20.48 -1.00 5.92
C ASP A 211 19.82 -0.31 4.72
N LYS A 212 18.60 0.20 4.87
CA LYS A 212 17.87 0.80 3.75
C LYS A 212 17.90 2.32 3.81
N PRO A 213 18.00 2.99 2.65
CA PRO A 213 18.01 4.43 2.59
C PRO A 213 16.68 5.01 3.10
N SER A 214 16.69 6.27 3.55
CA SER A 214 15.55 6.94 4.19
C SER A 214 14.31 7.10 3.29
N ASP A 215 14.43 6.81 2.00
CA ASP A 215 13.38 6.79 0.99
C ASP A 215 12.90 5.37 0.62
N PHE A 216 13.38 4.34 1.32
CA PHE A 216 12.95 2.95 1.13
C PHE A 216 11.49 2.78 1.54
N ILE A 217 10.69 2.22 0.63
CA ILE A 217 9.28 1.96 0.89
C ILE A 217 9.01 0.47 0.65
N PRO A 218 8.51 -0.28 1.67
CA PRO A 218 8.54 -1.74 1.65
C PRO A 218 7.58 -2.34 0.60
N THR A 219 7.99 -3.43 -0.05
CA THR A 219 7.11 -4.32 -0.84
C THR A 219 6.27 -5.26 0.06
N TYR A 220 5.41 -6.11 -0.53
CA TYR A 220 4.62 -7.10 0.23
C TYR A 220 5.50 -8.11 0.98
N MET A 221 6.52 -8.65 0.30
CA MET A 221 7.49 -9.56 0.93
C MET A 221 8.29 -8.82 2.01
N ASP A 222 8.43 -7.50 1.86
CA ASP A 222 9.04 -6.66 2.88
C ASP A 222 8.13 -6.30 4.06
N MET A 223 6.86 -6.70 4.06
CA MET A 223 5.94 -6.47 5.18
C MET A 223 5.53 -7.76 5.88
N ALA A 224 6.05 -8.92 5.44
CA ALA A 224 5.70 -10.22 5.98
C ALA A 224 6.20 -10.42 7.43
N ASP A 225 7.38 -9.88 7.76
CA ASP A 225 8.05 -10.12 9.04
C ASP A 225 8.18 -8.82 9.87
N ILE A 226 7.15 -8.52 10.66
CA ILE A 226 7.18 -7.41 11.63
C ILE A 226 7.77 -7.93 12.95
N HIS A 227 8.83 -7.29 13.40
CA HIS A 227 9.42 -7.50 14.71
C HIS A 227 8.94 -6.43 15.69
N LEU A 228 8.33 -6.86 16.79
CA LEU A 228 7.98 -6.00 17.90
C LEU A 228 9.07 -6.09 18.96
N TYR A 229 9.83 -5.00 19.15
CA TYR A 229 10.87 -4.90 20.16
C TYR A 229 10.34 -4.12 21.35
N PHE A 230 10.51 -4.69 22.54
CA PHE A 230 10.18 -4.04 23.79
C PHE A 230 11.44 -3.47 24.44
N ILE A 231 11.41 -2.19 24.78
CA ILE A 231 12.47 -1.53 25.54
C ILE A 231 12.20 -1.83 27.01
N THR A 232 12.93 -2.80 27.56
CA THR A 232 12.92 -3.06 29.00
C THR A 232 13.94 -2.14 29.66
N SER A 233 13.48 -1.08 30.34
CA SER A 233 14.37 -0.33 31.24
C SER A 233 14.79 -1.23 32.40
N THR A 234 16.10 -1.37 32.60
CA THR A 234 16.70 -1.94 33.81
C THR A 234 16.35 -1.13 35.05
#